data_AF-A0A930RWS0-F1
#
_entry.id   AF-A0A930RWS0-F1
#
_cell.length_a   1.000
_cell.length_b   1.000
_cell.length_c   1.000
_cell.angle_alpha   90.00
_cell.angle_beta   90.00
_cell.angle_gamma   90.00
#
_symmetry.space_group_name_H-M   'P 1'
#
loop_
_entity.id
_entity.type
_entity.pdbx_description
1 polymer ?
#
loop_
_entity_poly.entity_id
_entity_poly.type
_entity_poly.pdbx_seq_one_letter_code
_entity_poly.pdbx_strand_id
1 'polypeptide(L)'
;MNYPVFKGAGYILVHTPDMIVRNGSTASVERVTNPDSEFLKEVNNHIRTYEEVVNYLPNQVYIGNKTPEELKAYPMPWYDIKDEQGQRHGKFGQIVPQDEFIALMKLCDAFDLVKLSEEFVADVRPKIEENFKELAPLFEKLEGADLSDNEEGFEDLVHEGKVVGYVKKAHDVDVNLNAHVIFENLVVKASGVIAALELLRNSGVNPGDIDYVVECSEEACGDINQRGGGNFAKAIAEVVGLVNATGSDLRGFCAAPTHALISASSLVKAGVYKNVLVVAGGASAKLGMNGKDHVKKGLPVLEDVLGGFAVLISENDGVNPIIRTDMV
;
A
#
# COMPACT_ATOMS: atom_id res chain seq x y z
N MET A 1 -12.68 -32.17 12.70
CA MET A 1 -12.10 -31.55 11.49
C MET A 1 -11.53 -30.20 11.91
N ASN A 2 -10.21 -30.03 11.88
CA ASN A 2 -9.57 -28.77 12.30
C ASN A 2 -9.82 -27.73 11.20
N TYR A 3 -10.67 -26.73 11.39
CA TYR A 3 -10.90 -25.66 10.40
C TYR A 3 -9.96 -24.49 10.72
N PRO A 4 -9.31 -23.89 9.71
CA PRO A 4 -8.55 -22.66 9.94
C PRO A 4 -9.47 -21.55 10.47
N VAL A 5 -8.88 -20.57 11.15
CA VAL A 5 -9.59 -19.41 11.69
C VAL A 5 -9.04 -18.11 11.12
N PHE A 6 -9.91 -17.11 11.04
CA PHE A 6 -9.53 -15.73 10.78
C PHE A 6 -9.11 -15.08 12.10
N LYS A 7 -7.80 -14.87 12.30
CA LYS A 7 -7.26 -14.44 13.60
C LYS A 7 -7.17 -12.92 13.75
N GLY A 8 -7.04 -12.19 12.65
CA GLY A 8 -6.93 -10.74 12.68
C GLY A 8 -6.73 -10.15 11.31
N ALA A 9 -6.84 -8.83 11.23
CA ALA A 9 -6.65 -8.06 10.01
C ALA A 9 -6.00 -6.70 10.27
N GLY A 10 -5.32 -6.20 9.25
CA GLY A 10 -4.81 -4.84 9.15
C GLY A 10 -5.28 -4.23 7.83
N TYR A 11 -5.71 -2.98 7.84
CA TYR A 11 -6.19 -2.26 6.66
C TYR A 11 -5.58 -0.87 6.61
N ILE A 12 -5.20 -0.44 5.41
CA ILE A 12 -4.59 0.87 5.22
C ILE A 12 -5.17 1.58 4.01
N LEU A 13 -5.17 2.91 4.09
CA LEU A 13 -5.39 3.80 2.96
C LEU A 13 -4.26 4.81 2.95
N VAL A 14 -3.40 4.78 1.94
CA VAL A 14 -2.30 5.76 1.85
C VAL A 14 -2.72 6.87 0.91
N HIS A 15 -2.86 8.09 1.42
CA HIS A 15 -3.18 9.27 0.60
C HIS A 15 -1.94 9.75 -0.15
N THR A 16 -1.96 9.68 -1.48
CA THR A 16 -0.81 10.01 -2.34
C THR A 16 -1.23 10.95 -3.49
N PRO A 17 -1.60 12.20 -3.19
CA PRO A 17 -2.14 13.15 -4.15
C PRO A 17 -1.22 13.39 -5.36
N ASP A 18 0.09 13.57 -5.13
CA ASP A 18 1.04 13.86 -6.22
C ASP A 18 1.23 12.66 -7.15
N MET A 19 1.12 11.43 -6.62
CA MET A 19 1.24 10.19 -7.40
C MET A 19 0.07 9.98 -8.36
N ILE A 20 -1.13 10.52 -8.06
CA ILE A 20 -2.29 10.45 -8.97
C ILE A 20 -1.93 11.08 -10.32
N VAL A 21 -1.32 12.26 -10.25
CA VAL A 21 -0.95 13.03 -11.42
C VAL A 21 0.26 12.38 -12.05
N ARG A 22 1.34 12.12 -11.33
CA ARG A 22 2.62 11.67 -11.91
C ARG A 22 2.66 10.20 -12.30
N ASN A 23 2.04 9.32 -11.53
CA ASN A 23 2.23 7.87 -11.64
C ASN A 23 0.94 7.10 -11.93
N GLY A 24 -0.22 7.72 -11.74
CA GLY A 24 -1.51 7.15 -12.14
C GLY A 24 -1.56 6.86 -13.65
N SER A 25 -2.06 5.69 -14.04
CA SER A 25 -2.05 5.26 -15.45
C SER A 25 -2.81 6.23 -16.36
N THR A 26 -3.97 6.73 -15.92
CA THR A 26 -4.79 7.66 -16.71
C THR A 26 -4.07 8.97 -17.01
N ALA A 27 -3.39 9.56 -16.02
CA ALA A 27 -2.64 10.80 -16.19
C ALA A 27 -1.33 10.57 -16.97
N SER A 28 -0.67 9.44 -16.74
CA SER A 28 0.57 9.06 -17.44
C SER A 28 0.33 8.84 -18.94
N VAL A 29 -0.72 8.12 -19.30
CA VAL A 29 -1.12 7.94 -20.71
C VAL A 29 -1.54 9.28 -21.31
N GLU A 30 -2.36 10.08 -20.62
CA GLU A 30 -2.82 11.36 -21.16
C GLU A 30 -1.67 12.34 -21.43
N ARG A 31 -0.64 12.38 -20.58
CA ARG A 31 0.56 13.20 -20.83
C ARG A 31 1.25 12.87 -22.16
N VAL A 32 1.30 11.58 -22.51
CA VAL A 32 1.94 11.12 -23.74
C VAL A 32 1.04 11.34 -24.95
N THR A 33 -0.27 11.07 -24.83
CA THR A 33 -1.19 11.09 -25.97
C THR A 33 -1.83 12.46 -26.22
N ASN A 34 -1.99 13.29 -25.20
CA ASN A 34 -2.68 14.57 -25.25
C ASN A 34 -2.20 15.54 -24.13
N PRO A 35 -0.95 16.03 -24.22
CA PRO A 35 -0.30 16.80 -23.15
C PRO A 35 -1.05 18.10 -22.75
N ASP A 36 -1.81 18.69 -23.68
CA ASP A 36 -2.56 19.93 -23.45
C ASP A 36 -4.03 19.70 -23.04
N SER A 37 -4.39 18.47 -22.67
CA SER A 37 -5.76 18.10 -22.30
C SER A 37 -6.32 18.96 -21.16
N GLU A 38 -7.62 19.21 -21.22
CA GLU A 38 -8.35 19.86 -20.12
C GLU A 38 -8.24 19.06 -18.82
N PHE A 39 -8.22 17.72 -18.92
CA PHE A 39 -8.04 16.85 -17.76
C PHE A 39 -6.73 17.13 -17.01
N LEU A 40 -5.59 17.21 -17.70
CA LEU A 40 -4.29 17.46 -17.05
C LEU A 40 -4.21 18.86 -16.42
N LYS A 41 -4.94 19.84 -16.98
CA LYS A 41 -5.01 21.21 -16.44
C LYS A 41 -5.87 21.28 -15.18
N GLU A 42 -6.97 20.53 -15.14
CA GLU A 42 -7.95 20.62 -14.07
C GLU A 42 -7.75 19.60 -12.95
N VAL A 43 -7.14 18.43 -13.19
CA VAL A 43 -7.11 17.31 -12.22
C VAL A 43 -6.61 17.71 -10.83
N ASN A 44 -5.63 18.61 -10.73
CA ASN A 44 -5.12 19.11 -9.45
C ASN A 44 -6.20 19.80 -8.59
N ASN A 45 -7.18 20.46 -9.22
CA ASN A 45 -8.28 21.14 -8.54
C ASN A 45 -9.34 20.16 -7.99
N HIS A 46 -9.24 18.88 -8.35
CA HIS A 46 -10.18 17.83 -7.97
C HIS A 46 -9.59 16.81 -6.98
N ILE A 47 -8.31 16.95 -6.61
CA ILE A 47 -7.66 16.09 -5.63
C ILE A 47 -8.03 16.58 -4.23
N ARG A 48 -8.46 15.66 -3.37
CA ARG A 48 -8.87 15.96 -2.00
C ARG A 48 -7.66 16.27 -1.12
N THR A 49 -7.85 17.08 -0.09
CA THR A 49 -6.82 17.23 0.96
C THR A 49 -6.76 15.97 1.83
N TYR A 50 -5.68 15.81 2.59
CA TYR A 50 -5.58 14.70 3.54
C TYR A 50 -6.72 14.70 4.56
N GLU A 51 -7.12 15.86 5.06
CA GLU A 51 -8.26 16.00 5.98
C GLU A 51 -9.56 15.56 5.35
N GLU A 52 -9.81 15.89 4.08
CA GLU A 52 -11.00 15.45 3.37
C GLU A 52 -11.01 13.92 3.16
N VAL A 53 -9.86 13.31 2.90
CA VAL A 53 -9.69 11.86 2.79
C VAL A 53 -9.93 11.18 4.15
N VAL A 54 -9.43 11.76 5.24
CA VAL A 54 -9.68 11.27 6.60
C VAL A 54 -11.16 11.38 6.96
N ASN A 55 -11.80 12.50 6.65
CA ASN A 55 -13.21 12.74 6.96
C ASN A 55 -14.18 11.96 6.06
N TYR A 56 -13.70 11.36 4.97
CA TYR A 56 -14.55 10.61 4.05
C TYR A 56 -15.12 9.35 4.72
N LEU A 57 -16.43 9.31 4.90
CA LEU A 57 -17.13 8.26 5.65
C LEU A 57 -16.78 6.82 5.20
N PRO A 58 -16.71 6.49 3.89
CA PRO A 58 -16.28 5.16 3.45
C PRO A 58 -14.88 4.78 3.93
N ASN A 59 -13.95 5.73 4.00
CA ASN A 59 -12.60 5.48 4.50
C ASN A 59 -12.63 5.18 6.01
N GLN A 60 -13.48 5.88 6.77
CA GLN A 60 -13.70 5.61 8.19
C GLN A 60 -14.37 4.24 8.43
N VAL A 61 -15.22 3.78 7.52
CA VAL A 61 -15.74 2.40 7.56
C VAL A 61 -14.64 1.39 7.26
N TYR A 62 -13.81 1.65 6.25
CA TYR A 62 -12.73 0.76 5.84
C TYR A 62 -11.73 0.48 6.98
N ILE A 63 -11.32 1.50 7.72
CA ILE A 63 -10.42 1.36 8.88
C ILE A 63 -11.15 0.98 10.19
N GLY A 64 -12.47 0.80 10.16
CA GLY A 64 -13.25 0.25 11.27
C GLY A 64 -13.72 1.24 12.34
N ASN A 65 -13.74 2.54 12.05
CA ASN A 65 -14.30 3.56 12.95
C ASN A 65 -15.82 3.68 12.88
N LYS A 66 -16.39 3.29 11.74
CA LYS A 66 -17.85 3.17 11.53
C LYS A 66 -18.15 1.82 10.89
N THR A 67 -19.41 1.40 11.01
CA THR A 67 -19.93 0.19 10.38
C THR A 67 -20.58 0.49 9.03
N PRO A 68 -20.68 -0.50 8.12
CA PRO A 68 -21.48 -0.35 6.91
C PRO A 68 -22.95 -0.01 7.18
N GLU A 69 -23.51 -0.47 8.30
CA GLU A 69 -24.87 -0.16 8.75
C GLU A 69 -25.02 1.32 9.10
N GLU A 70 -24.07 1.90 9.82
CA GLU A 70 -24.06 3.34 10.14
C GLU A 70 -23.90 4.18 8.86
N LEU A 71 -23.05 3.76 7.92
CA LEU A 71 -22.87 4.47 6.64
C LEU A 71 -24.17 4.56 5.82
N LYS A 72 -25.02 3.53 5.87
CA LYS A 72 -26.33 3.51 5.16
C LYS A 72 -27.30 4.58 5.67
N ALA A 73 -27.08 5.15 6.86
CA ALA A 73 -27.92 6.22 7.39
C ALA A 73 -27.63 7.59 6.75
N TYR A 74 -26.50 7.74 6.04
CA TYR A 74 -26.10 8.99 5.41
C TYR A 74 -26.59 9.08 3.96
N PRO A 75 -27.03 10.27 3.49
CA PRO A 75 -27.42 10.47 2.10
C PRO A 75 -26.20 10.34 1.17
N MET A 76 -26.41 9.72 0.01
CA MET A 76 -25.43 9.75 -1.08
C MET A 76 -25.61 11.02 -1.93
N PRO A 77 -24.52 11.54 -2.52
CA PRO A 77 -23.14 11.02 -2.47
C PRO A 77 -22.39 11.43 -1.20
N TRP A 78 -21.54 10.55 -0.67
CA TRP A 78 -20.89 10.79 0.62
C TRP A 78 -19.77 11.85 0.59
N TYR A 79 -19.26 12.22 -0.58
CA TYR A 79 -18.18 13.22 -0.68
C TYR A 79 -18.66 14.66 -0.41
N ASP A 80 -19.99 14.89 -0.44
CA ASP A 80 -20.62 16.17 -0.09
C ASP A 80 -20.78 16.36 1.42
N ILE A 81 -20.56 15.31 2.22
CA ILE A 81 -20.70 15.36 3.67
C ILE A 81 -19.40 15.90 4.28
N LYS A 82 -19.43 17.16 4.73
CA LYS A 82 -18.26 17.88 5.28
C LYS A 82 -18.28 18.04 6.80
N ASP A 83 -19.41 17.77 7.45
CA ASP A 83 -19.59 17.99 8.89
C ASP A 83 -19.04 16.84 9.76
N GLU A 84 -18.67 15.71 9.15
CA GLU A 84 -18.12 14.55 9.85
C GLU A 84 -16.61 14.72 10.07
N GLN A 85 -16.17 14.43 11.29
CA GLN A 85 -14.74 14.39 11.61
C GLN A 85 -14.29 12.94 11.77
N GLY A 86 -13.45 12.50 10.85
CA GLY A 86 -12.79 11.21 10.89
C GLY A 86 -11.56 11.22 11.77
N GLN A 87 -10.95 10.05 11.92
CA GLN A 87 -9.66 9.89 12.59
C GLN A 87 -8.68 9.19 11.67
N ARG A 88 -7.39 9.51 11.86
CA ARG A 88 -6.28 8.84 11.18
C ARG A 88 -6.30 7.33 11.44
N HIS A 89 -6.46 6.96 12.71
CA HIS A 89 -6.45 5.56 13.16
C HIS A 89 -7.88 5.07 13.38
N GLY A 90 -8.08 3.78 13.14
CA GLY A 90 -9.29 3.07 13.51
C GLY A 90 -9.01 1.65 13.96
N LYS A 91 -10.07 0.94 14.32
CA LYS A 91 -9.98 -0.41 14.90
C LYS A 91 -9.16 -1.40 14.06
N PHE A 92 -9.21 -1.27 12.74
CA PHE A 92 -8.56 -2.21 11.83
C PHE A 92 -7.33 -1.64 11.12
N GLY A 93 -6.99 -0.36 11.32
CA GLY A 93 -5.74 0.20 10.82
C GLY A 93 -5.78 1.71 10.65
N GLN A 94 -5.20 2.26 9.57
CA GLN A 94 -4.99 3.71 9.48
C GLN A 94 -5.02 4.29 8.06
N ILE A 95 -5.21 5.61 8.01
CA ILE A 95 -5.01 6.43 6.82
C ILE A 95 -3.62 7.08 6.93
N VAL A 96 -2.75 6.89 5.94
CA VAL A 96 -1.35 7.32 6.00
C VAL A 96 -1.14 8.53 5.09
N PRO A 97 -0.50 9.61 5.55
CA PRO A 97 -0.19 10.76 4.71
C PRO A 97 1.00 10.48 3.76
N GLN A 98 1.09 11.25 2.69
CA GLN A 98 2.05 11.01 1.61
C GLN A 98 3.52 11.15 2.04
N ASP A 99 3.82 12.11 2.91
CA ASP A 99 5.18 12.34 3.41
C ASP A 99 5.73 11.09 4.12
N GLU A 100 4.96 10.55 5.08
CA GLU A 100 5.30 9.32 5.78
C GLU A 100 5.44 8.14 4.81
N PHE A 101 4.58 8.08 3.78
CA PHE A 101 4.67 7.02 2.78
C PHE A 101 5.93 7.07 1.93
N ILE A 102 6.34 8.26 1.48
CA ILE A 102 7.59 8.46 0.72
C ILE A 102 8.79 8.03 1.58
N ALA A 103 8.81 8.38 2.87
CA ALA A 103 9.85 7.92 3.79
C ALA A 103 9.84 6.39 3.98
N LEU A 104 8.67 5.77 4.03
CA LEU A 104 8.55 4.30 4.10
C LEU A 104 9.02 3.61 2.81
N MET A 105 8.85 4.22 1.64
CA MET A 105 9.46 3.73 0.40
C MET A 105 10.99 3.67 0.53
N LYS A 106 11.63 4.70 1.11
CA LYS A 106 13.07 4.70 1.41
C LYS A 106 13.46 3.62 2.41
N LEU A 107 12.69 3.40 3.48
CA LEU A 107 12.96 2.34 4.45
C LEU A 107 12.84 0.93 3.84
N CYS A 108 11.89 0.75 2.93
CA CYS A 108 11.65 -0.51 2.23
C CYS A 108 12.66 -0.80 1.12
N ASP A 109 13.48 0.18 0.75
CA ASP A 109 14.51 0.03 -0.26
C ASP A 109 15.73 -0.70 0.30
N ALA A 110 16.08 -1.81 -0.34
CA ALA A 110 17.22 -2.64 0.03
C ALA A 110 18.47 -2.30 -0.81
N PHE A 111 18.31 -1.55 -1.91
CA PHE A 111 19.33 -1.34 -2.92
C PHE A 111 19.79 0.12 -3.02
N ASP A 112 19.30 0.99 -2.13
CA ASP A 112 19.66 2.42 -2.08
C ASP A 112 19.41 3.15 -3.42
N LEU A 113 18.25 2.83 -4.01
CA LEU A 113 17.67 3.40 -5.21
C LEU A 113 16.82 4.64 -4.91
N VAL A 114 16.22 4.74 -3.73
CA VAL A 114 15.45 5.90 -3.29
C VAL A 114 16.40 6.94 -2.71
N LYS A 115 16.38 8.16 -3.22
CA LYS A 115 17.11 9.31 -2.68
C LYS A 115 16.13 10.39 -2.28
N LEU A 116 16.30 10.96 -1.09
CA LEU A 116 15.42 11.98 -0.52
C LEU A 116 16.28 13.18 -0.10
N SER A 117 15.75 14.40 -0.20
CA SER A 117 16.48 15.59 0.25
C SER A 117 16.68 15.58 1.77
N GLU A 118 17.75 16.23 2.23
CA GLU A 118 18.02 16.43 3.66
C GLU A 118 16.87 17.16 4.37
N GLU A 119 16.29 18.19 3.73
CA GLU A 119 15.15 18.95 4.26
C GLU A 119 13.93 18.05 4.48
N PHE A 120 13.55 17.25 3.48
CA PHE A 120 12.39 16.36 3.58
C PHE A 120 12.59 15.29 4.65
N VAL A 121 13.80 14.70 4.71
CA VAL A 121 14.16 13.69 5.72
C VAL A 121 14.09 14.28 7.14
N ALA A 122 14.60 15.49 7.34
CA ALA A 122 14.56 16.15 8.65
C ALA A 122 13.12 16.38 9.14
N ASP A 123 12.22 16.76 8.23
CA ASP A 123 10.81 17.03 8.55
C ASP A 123 10.00 15.75 8.83
N VAL A 124 10.24 14.68 8.08
CA VAL A 124 9.44 13.45 8.16
C VAL A 124 9.96 12.45 9.20
N ARG A 125 11.27 12.43 9.48
CA ARG A 125 11.90 11.45 10.39
C ARG A 125 11.22 11.37 11.75
N PRO A 126 10.91 12.47 12.47
CA PRO A 126 10.24 12.38 13.77
C PRO A 126 8.88 11.67 13.70
N LYS A 127 8.13 11.89 12.61
CA LYS A 127 6.82 11.24 12.38
C LYS A 127 6.98 9.74 12.18
N ILE A 128 8.01 9.31 11.43
CA ILE A 128 8.32 7.89 11.21
C ILE A 128 8.74 7.20 12.51
N GLU A 129 9.62 7.84 13.27
CA GLU A 129 10.11 7.31 14.56
C GLU A 129 8.96 7.16 15.59
N GLU A 130 7.95 8.03 15.52
CA GLU A 130 6.76 7.97 16.37
C GLU A 130 5.74 6.92 15.88
N ASN A 131 5.41 6.92 14.59
CA ASN A 131 4.28 6.15 14.04
C ASN A 131 4.66 4.72 13.61
N PHE A 132 5.95 4.42 13.42
CA PHE A 132 6.46 3.14 12.91
C PHE A 132 7.65 2.62 13.72
N LYS A 133 7.53 2.66 15.06
CA LYS A 133 8.57 2.23 16.03
C LYS A 133 9.10 0.82 15.77
N GLU A 134 8.28 -0.07 15.23
CA GLU A 134 8.64 -1.44 14.86
C GLU A 134 9.75 -1.47 13.79
N LEU A 135 9.88 -0.42 12.99
CA LEU A 135 10.90 -0.28 11.95
C LEU A 135 12.17 0.43 12.46
N ALA A 136 12.34 0.60 13.77
CA ALA A 136 13.51 1.25 14.36
C ALA A 136 14.87 0.74 13.83
N PRO A 137 15.08 -0.57 13.60
CA PRO A 137 16.32 -1.06 13.01
C PRO A 137 16.64 -0.52 11.61
N LEU A 138 15.66 0.06 10.91
CA LEU A 138 15.81 0.60 9.57
C LEU A 138 15.97 2.12 9.54
N PHE A 139 15.80 2.84 10.65
CA PHE A 139 15.81 4.31 10.67
C PHE A 139 17.14 4.93 10.21
N GLU A 140 18.25 4.21 10.31
CA GLU A 140 19.53 4.61 9.75
C GLU A 140 19.48 4.77 8.21
N LYS A 141 18.60 4.03 7.52
CA LYS A 141 18.39 4.18 6.07
C LYS A 141 17.68 5.48 5.71
N LEU A 142 16.99 6.14 6.65
CA LEU A 142 16.27 7.39 6.40
C LEU A 142 17.23 8.58 6.44
N GLU A 143 18.21 8.56 5.54
CA GLU A 143 19.23 9.60 5.38
C GLU A 143 18.91 10.49 4.19
N GLY A 144 19.30 11.77 4.31
CA GLY A 144 19.19 12.75 3.23
C GLY A 144 20.33 12.63 2.24
N ALA A 145 20.09 13.07 1.01
CA ALA A 145 21.04 13.10 -0.08
C ALA A 145 20.97 14.44 -0.83
N ASP A 146 22.08 14.80 -1.48
CA ASP A 146 22.11 15.88 -2.47
C ASP A 146 21.39 15.41 -3.74
N LEU A 147 20.37 16.18 -4.17
CA LEU A 147 19.57 15.87 -5.34
C LEU A 147 20.11 16.53 -6.63
N SER A 148 21.26 17.19 -6.58
CA SER A 148 21.88 17.85 -7.73
C SER A 148 22.54 16.89 -8.73
N ASP A 149 22.63 15.61 -8.39
CA ASP A 149 23.18 14.58 -9.28
C ASP A 149 22.29 14.41 -10.53
N ASN A 150 22.88 14.65 -11.69
CA ASN A 150 22.22 14.53 -13.01
C ASN A 150 22.23 13.07 -13.51
N GLU A 151 21.82 12.11 -12.67
CA GLU A 151 21.68 10.73 -13.14
C GLU A 151 20.58 10.64 -14.22
N GLU A 152 20.79 9.86 -15.28
CA GLU A 152 19.76 9.61 -16.29
C GLU A 152 18.91 8.39 -15.91
N GLY A 153 17.58 8.54 -16.02
CA GLY A 153 16.65 7.43 -15.82
C GLY A 153 16.23 7.22 -14.36
N PHE A 154 15.67 8.27 -13.76
CA PHE A 154 15.02 8.26 -12.45
C PHE A 154 13.53 8.64 -12.56
N GLU A 155 12.78 8.35 -11.50
CA GLU A 155 11.39 8.77 -11.31
C GLU A 155 11.31 9.76 -10.14
N ASP A 156 10.77 10.96 -10.36
CA ASP A 156 10.65 11.98 -9.30
C ASP A 156 9.74 11.51 -8.17
N LEU A 157 10.17 11.78 -6.93
CA LEU A 157 9.31 11.73 -5.74
C LEU A 157 8.91 13.15 -5.37
N VAL A 158 7.59 13.39 -5.31
CA VAL A 158 7.03 14.73 -5.14
C VAL A 158 6.09 14.77 -3.96
N HIS A 159 6.19 15.86 -3.21
CA HIS A 159 5.32 16.17 -2.09
C HIS A 159 4.90 17.63 -2.14
N GLU A 160 3.59 17.87 -2.13
CA GLU A 160 2.99 19.22 -2.22
C GLU A 160 3.48 19.99 -3.46
N GLY A 161 3.57 19.28 -4.60
CA GLY A 161 4.06 19.84 -5.85
C GLY A 161 5.57 20.11 -5.93
N LYS A 162 6.35 19.83 -4.87
CA LYS A 162 7.81 19.99 -4.85
C LYS A 162 8.52 18.65 -5.00
N VAL A 163 9.60 18.61 -5.77
CA VAL A 163 10.48 17.43 -5.84
C VAL A 163 11.23 17.31 -4.52
N VAL A 164 11.01 16.20 -3.82
CA VAL A 164 11.63 15.88 -2.52
C VAL A 164 12.62 14.73 -2.61
N GLY A 165 12.73 14.09 -3.79
CA GLY A 165 13.60 12.97 -4.00
C GLY A 165 13.38 12.33 -5.37
N TYR A 166 13.97 11.15 -5.57
CA TYR A 166 13.79 10.35 -6.77
C TYR A 166 14.04 8.86 -6.50
N VAL A 167 13.58 8.03 -7.43
CA VAL A 167 13.85 6.58 -7.50
C VAL A 167 14.72 6.30 -8.72
N LYS A 168 15.88 5.68 -8.51
CA LYS A 168 16.78 5.25 -9.58
C LYS A 168 16.31 3.96 -10.24
N LYS A 169 16.70 3.74 -11.50
CA LYS A 169 16.69 2.41 -12.12
C LYS A 169 17.60 1.46 -11.33
N ALA A 170 17.21 0.19 -11.21
CA ALA A 170 18.04 -0.85 -10.60
C ALA A 170 19.02 -1.50 -11.60
N HIS A 171 18.82 -1.29 -12.90
CA HIS A 171 19.70 -1.81 -13.95
C HIS A 171 19.70 -0.91 -15.19
N ASP A 172 20.83 -0.80 -15.88
CA ASP A 172 20.98 0.09 -17.04
C ASP A 172 20.22 -0.35 -18.28
N VAL A 173 20.03 -1.66 -18.46
CA VAL A 173 19.53 -2.26 -19.70
C VAL A 173 18.24 -3.05 -19.51
N ASP A 174 17.95 -3.50 -18.29
CA ASP A 174 16.80 -4.35 -18.06
C ASP A 174 15.56 -3.47 -17.90
N VAL A 175 14.69 -3.54 -18.89
CA VAL A 175 13.45 -2.76 -18.92
C VAL A 175 12.52 -3.05 -17.74
N ASN A 176 12.63 -4.21 -17.10
CA ASN A 176 11.83 -4.55 -15.91
C ASN A 176 12.42 -3.95 -14.62
N LEU A 177 13.61 -3.35 -14.71
CA LEU A 177 14.34 -2.75 -13.60
C LEU A 177 14.59 -1.25 -13.86
N ASN A 178 13.80 -0.63 -14.74
CA ASN A 178 13.83 0.81 -14.94
C ASN A 178 13.21 1.55 -13.73
N ALA A 179 13.45 2.85 -13.60
CA ALA A 179 13.01 3.63 -12.44
C ALA A 179 11.50 3.59 -12.20
N HIS A 180 10.69 3.61 -13.26
CA HIS A 180 9.23 3.52 -13.15
C HIS A 180 8.81 2.18 -12.52
N VAL A 181 9.31 1.05 -13.02
CA VAL A 181 8.98 -0.27 -12.48
C VAL A 181 9.49 -0.43 -11.04
N ILE A 182 10.68 0.09 -10.73
CA ILE A 182 11.19 0.08 -9.36
C ILE A 182 10.31 0.94 -8.44
N PHE A 183 9.87 2.11 -8.90
CA PHE A 183 8.93 2.95 -8.17
C PHE A 183 7.63 2.19 -7.86
N GLU A 184 7.00 1.54 -8.86
CA GLU A 184 5.76 0.77 -8.65
C GLU A 184 5.98 -0.38 -7.67
N ASN A 185 7.10 -1.09 -7.78
CA ASN A 185 7.48 -2.15 -6.85
C ASN A 185 7.62 -1.64 -5.41
N LEU A 186 8.23 -0.46 -5.22
CA LEU A 186 8.39 0.15 -3.91
C LEU A 186 7.06 0.64 -3.33
N VAL A 187 6.17 1.18 -4.15
CA VAL A 187 4.81 1.59 -3.73
C VAL A 187 4.05 0.38 -3.18
N VAL A 188 4.08 -0.74 -3.89
CA VAL A 188 3.42 -2.00 -3.49
C VAL A 188 4.06 -2.57 -2.22
N LYS A 189 5.39 -2.66 -2.18
CA LYS A 189 6.11 -3.18 -1.02
C LYS A 189 5.86 -2.33 0.23
N ALA A 190 6.01 -1.00 0.14
CA ALA A 190 5.88 -0.10 1.28
C ALA A 190 4.46 -0.10 1.83
N SER A 191 3.44 -0.07 0.96
CA SER A 191 2.04 -0.17 1.41
C SER A 191 1.74 -1.55 2.01
N GLY A 192 2.25 -2.64 1.44
CA GLY A 192 2.15 -3.98 2.02
C GLY A 192 2.80 -4.09 3.40
N VAL A 193 3.94 -3.44 3.62
CA VAL A 193 4.63 -3.35 4.92
C VAL A 193 3.74 -2.68 5.96
N ILE A 194 3.14 -1.53 5.65
CA ILE A 194 2.24 -0.83 6.58
C ILE A 194 1.03 -1.73 6.91
N ALA A 195 0.44 -2.40 5.92
CA ALA A 195 -0.69 -3.30 6.14
C ALA A 195 -0.33 -4.48 7.06
N ALA A 196 0.85 -5.07 6.87
CA ALA A 196 1.36 -6.12 7.74
C ALA A 196 1.62 -5.62 9.18
N LEU A 197 2.18 -4.41 9.34
CA LEU A 197 2.36 -3.79 10.67
C LEU A 197 1.02 -3.57 11.38
N GLU A 198 -0.01 -3.05 10.68
CA GLU A 198 -1.35 -2.89 11.26
C GLU A 198 -1.94 -4.25 11.70
N LEU A 199 -1.72 -5.31 10.93
CA LEU A 199 -2.15 -6.65 11.35
C LEU A 199 -1.40 -7.13 12.60
N LEU A 200 -0.09 -6.93 12.68
CA LEU A 200 0.70 -7.33 13.84
C LEU A 200 0.24 -6.58 15.10
N ARG A 201 -0.01 -5.27 14.97
CA ARG A 201 -0.58 -4.42 16.03
C ARG A 201 -1.95 -4.92 16.49
N ASN A 202 -2.84 -5.23 15.55
CA ASN A 202 -4.22 -5.60 15.86
C ASN A 202 -4.38 -7.03 16.39
N SER A 203 -3.59 -7.98 15.87
CA SER A 203 -3.68 -9.38 16.26
C SER A 203 -2.87 -9.73 17.50
N GLY A 204 -1.84 -8.94 17.82
CA GLY A 204 -0.88 -9.23 18.89
C GLY A 204 -0.10 -10.53 18.67
N VAL A 205 -0.10 -11.08 17.44
CA VAL A 205 0.68 -12.26 17.10
C VAL A 205 2.17 -11.90 17.17
N ASN A 206 2.98 -12.82 17.68
CA ASN A 206 4.43 -12.66 17.61
C ASN A 206 4.87 -12.79 16.14
N PRO A 207 5.62 -11.82 15.57
CA PRO A 207 6.15 -11.90 14.21
C PRO A 207 6.87 -13.23 13.90
N GLY A 208 7.59 -13.78 14.88
CA GLY A 208 8.29 -15.06 14.75
C GLY A 208 7.39 -16.29 14.64
N ASP A 209 6.09 -16.17 14.91
CA ASP A 209 5.13 -17.26 14.82
C ASP A 209 4.49 -17.36 13.43
N ILE A 210 4.74 -16.42 12.51
CA ILE A 210 4.25 -16.47 11.14
C ILE A 210 5.15 -17.39 10.30
N ASP A 211 4.57 -18.43 9.70
CA ASP A 211 5.31 -19.46 8.97
C ASP A 211 5.38 -19.19 7.46
N TYR A 212 4.34 -18.54 6.91
CA TYR A 212 4.23 -18.32 5.47
C TYR A 212 3.51 -17.01 5.14
N VAL A 213 3.93 -16.37 4.06
CA VAL A 213 3.30 -15.17 3.52
C VAL A 213 2.80 -15.43 2.09
N VAL A 214 1.53 -15.13 1.85
CA VAL A 214 0.94 -15.05 0.51
C VAL A 214 0.70 -13.57 0.23
N GLU A 215 1.47 -13.02 -0.70
CA GLU A 215 1.26 -11.65 -1.15
C GLU A 215 0.36 -11.65 -2.40
N CYS A 216 -0.60 -10.72 -2.51
CA CYS A 216 -1.62 -10.78 -3.54
C CYS A 216 -2.07 -9.44 -4.14
N SER A 217 -1.19 -8.44 -4.19
CA SER A 217 -1.38 -7.18 -4.92
C SER A 217 -1.44 -7.40 -6.45
N GLU A 218 -1.70 -6.32 -7.19
CA GLU A 218 -1.72 -6.33 -8.64
C GLU A 218 -0.33 -6.49 -9.29
N GLU A 219 0.71 -5.91 -8.69
CA GLU A 219 2.01 -5.73 -9.34
C GLU A 219 2.86 -7.00 -9.41
N ALA A 220 3.63 -7.18 -10.48
CA ALA A 220 4.51 -8.33 -10.67
C ALA A 220 5.96 -7.90 -10.78
N CYS A 221 6.74 -8.10 -9.71
CA CYS A 221 8.17 -7.79 -9.71
C CYS A 221 9.03 -8.90 -10.34
N GLY A 222 10.25 -8.55 -10.73
CA GLY A 222 11.26 -9.48 -11.24
C GLY A 222 12.07 -8.88 -12.40
N ASP A 223 13.30 -9.37 -12.55
CA ASP A 223 14.18 -9.02 -13.67
C ASP A 223 13.75 -9.75 -14.97
N ILE A 224 14.52 -9.59 -16.03
CA ILE A 224 14.31 -10.28 -17.31
C ILE A 224 14.28 -11.82 -17.21
N ASN A 225 14.94 -12.40 -16.21
CA ASN A 225 15.01 -13.84 -16.01
C ASN A 225 13.82 -14.38 -15.19
N GLN A 226 13.23 -13.55 -14.33
CA GLN A 226 12.22 -13.95 -13.35
C GLN A 226 11.03 -12.99 -13.32
N ARG A 227 10.55 -12.51 -14.48
CA ARG A 227 9.36 -11.64 -14.56
C ARG A 227 8.16 -12.27 -13.88
N GLY A 228 7.62 -11.60 -12.85
CA GLY A 228 6.51 -12.10 -12.03
C GLY A 228 6.91 -13.26 -11.10
N GLY A 229 8.19 -13.61 -11.05
CA GLY A 229 8.81 -14.55 -10.11
C GLY A 229 9.60 -13.85 -9.00
N GLY A 230 9.69 -12.51 -9.02
CA GLY A 230 10.05 -11.74 -7.83
C GLY A 230 9.06 -12.00 -6.69
N ASN A 231 9.44 -11.62 -5.46
CA ASN A 231 8.73 -12.08 -4.27
C ASN A 231 8.51 -10.94 -3.27
N PHE A 232 7.40 -10.21 -3.43
CA PHE A 232 7.00 -9.19 -2.47
C PHE A 232 6.66 -9.80 -1.11
N ALA A 233 6.11 -11.02 -1.07
CA ALA A 233 5.78 -11.70 0.18
C ALA A 233 6.98 -11.76 1.14
N LYS A 234 8.15 -12.20 0.62
CA LYS A 234 9.41 -12.25 1.36
C LYS A 234 9.98 -10.87 1.63
N ALA A 235 9.91 -9.97 0.65
CA ALA A 235 10.44 -8.61 0.82
C ALA A 235 9.68 -7.82 1.90
N ILE A 236 8.36 -8.02 2.02
CA ILE A 236 7.52 -7.45 3.08
C ILE A 236 7.83 -8.14 4.42
N ALA A 237 7.90 -9.48 4.42
CA ALA A 237 8.22 -10.28 5.60
C ALA A 237 9.55 -9.88 6.25
N GLU A 238 10.58 -9.61 5.43
CA GLU A 238 11.88 -9.12 5.88
C GLU A 238 11.76 -7.81 6.66
N VAL A 239 11.04 -6.84 6.10
CA VAL A 239 10.93 -5.49 6.68
C VAL A 239 10.17 -5.51 8.01
N VAL A 240 9.12 -6.33 8.14
CA VAL A 240 8.30 -6.41 9.36
C VAL A 240 8.75 -7.49 10.34
N GLY A 241 9.92 -8.11 10.09
CA GLY A 241 10.56 -9.03 11.05
C GLY A 241 9.94 -10.42 11.15
N LEU A 242 9.34 -10.95 10.09
CA LEU A 242 8.80 -12.33 10.05
C LEU A 242 9.92 -13.34 9.79
N VAL A 243 10.86 -13.45 10.72
CA VAL A 243 12.14 -14.14 10.55
C VAL A 243 12.04 -15.64 10.21
N ASN A 244 10.92 -16.27 10.53
CA ASN A 244 10.67 -17.69 10.25
C ASN A 244 9.80 -17.91 9.00
N ALA A 245 9.30 -16.85 8.39
CA ALA A 245 8.40 -16.95 7.26
C ALA A 245 9.16 -17.12 5.93
N THR A 246 8.67 -18.02 5.08
CA THR A 246 8.89 -17.95 3.64
C THR A 246 7.62 -17.43 2.97
N GLY A 247 7.60 -17.29 1.65
CA GLY A 247 6.41 -16.77 0.98
C GLY A 247 6.44 -16.87 -0.53
N SER A 248 5.29 -16.59 -1.11
CA SER A 248 5.07 -16.55 -2.55
C SER A 248 4.02 -15.51 -2.89
N ASP A 249 4.11 -15.00 -4.10
CA ASP A 249 3.16 -14.04 -4.64
C ASP A 249 2.07 -14.78 -5.42
N LEU A 250 0.82 -14.35 -5.27
CA LEU A 250 -0.34 -14.87 -5.97
C LEU A 250 -1.03 -13.74 -6.73
N ARG A 251 -1.09 -13.87 -8.06
CA ARG A 251 -1.71 -12.87 -8.93
C ARG A 251 -3.07 -13.34 -9.45
N GLY A 252 -4.01 -12.41 -9.52
CA GLY A 252 -5.38 -12.65 -9.95
C GLY A 252 -6.20 -11.37 -10.08
N PHE A 253 -5.52 -10.23 -10.30
CA PHE A 253 -6.13 -8.89 -10.29
C PHE A 253 -6.92 -8.64 -8.99
N CYS A 254 -8.04 -7.89 -9.04
CA CYS A 254 -8.88 -7.65 -7.87
C CYS A 254 -9.51 -8.93 -7.27
N ALA A 255 -9.42 -10.09 -7.94
CA ALA A 255 -9.85 -11.38 -7.38
C ALA A 255 -8.75 -12.11 -6.59
N ALA A 256 -7.49 -11.66 -6.69
CA ALA A 256 -6.35 -12.27 -6.01
C ALA A 256 -6.54 -12.43 -4.49
N PRO A 257 -7.13 -11.47 -3.74
CA PRO A 257 -7.39 -11.63 -2.31
C PRO A 257 -8.19 -12.88 -1.96
N THR A 258 -9.25 -13.19 -2.73
CA THR A 258 -10.06 -14.39 -2.50
C THR A 258 -9.25 -15.66 -2.76
N HIS A 259 -8.46 -15.70 -3.84
CA HIS A 259 -7.59 -16.82 -4.14
C HIS A 259 -6.50 -17.02 -3.07
N ALA A 260 -5.93 -15.92 -2.55
CA ALA A 260 -4.95 -15.94 -1.48
C ALA A 260 -5.55 -16.45 -0.17
N LEU A 261 -6.75 -16.01 0.20
CA LEU A 261 -7.47 -16.51 1.39
C LEU A 261 -7.78 -18.01 1.29
N ILE A 262 -8.24 -18.49 0.12
CA ILE A 262 -8.49 -19.91 -0.11
C ILE A 262 -7.18 -20.72 -0.01
N SER A 263 -6.10 -20.21 -0.61
CA SER A 263 -4.79 -20.87 -0.59
C SER A 263 -4.21 -20.93 0.82
N ALA A 264 -4.21 -19.82 1.56
CA ALA A 264 -3.77 -19.75 2.95
C ALA A 264 -4.59 -20.67 3.86
N SER A 265 -5.92 -20.66 3.71
CA SER A 265 -6.81 -21.56 4.45
C SER A 265 -6.53 -23.02 4.15
N SER A 266 -6.22 -23.35 2.89
CA SER A 266 -5.88 -24.72 2.48
C SER A 266 -4.54 -25.18 3.08
N LEU A 267 -3.53 -24.31 3.10
CA LEU A 267 -2.22 -24.59 3.70
C LEU A 267 -2.33 -24.89 5.20
N VAL A 268 -3.10 -24.06 5.93
CA VAL A 268 -3.36 -24.28 7.36
C VAL A 268 -4.20 -25.54 7.58
N LYS A 269 -5.26 -25.73 6.78
CA LYS A 269 -6.12 -26.91 6.85
C LYS A 269 -5.35 -28.22 6.65
N ALA A 270 -4.37 -28.21 5.76
CA ALA A 270 -3.51 -29.35 5.46
C ALA A 270 -2.44 -29.60 6.54
N GLY A 271 -2.26 -28.70 7.50
CA GLY A 271 -1.23 -28.80 8.53
C GLY A 271 0.18 -28.51 8.01
N VAL A 272 0.32 -27.85 6.87
CA VAL A 272 1.62 -27.45 6.29
C VAL A 272 2.22 -26.30 7.11
N TYR A 273 1.38 -25.34 7.48
CA TYR A 273 1.74 -24.16 8.26
C TYR A 273 0.70 -23.91 9.35
N LYS A 274 1.10 -23.27 10.45
CA LYS A 274 0.19 -22.91 11.54
C LYS A 274 -0.39 -21.53 11.37
N ASN A 275 0.42 -20.59 10.91
CA ASN A 275 0.05 -19.19 10.71
C ASN A 275 0.49 -18.74 9.31
N VAL A 276 -0.48 -18.39 8.49
CA VAL A 276 -0.26 -17.87 7.14
C VAL A 276 -0.78 -16.44 7.06
N LEU A 277 0.11 -15.51 6.77
CA LEU A 277 -0.21 -14.12 6.48
C LEU A 277 -0.62 -13.99 5.02
N VAL A 278 -1.81 -13.43 4.76
CA VAL A 278 -2.20 -12.91 3.46
C VAL A 278 -2.01 -11.40 3.49
N VAL A 279 -1.31 -10.82 2.52
CA VAL A 279 -1.02 -9.37 2.50
C VAL A 279 -1.09 -8.81 1.07
N ALA A 280 -1.51 -7.57 0.92
CA ALA A 280 -1.45 -6.84 -0.34
C ALA A 280 -1.18 -5.35 -0.10
N GLY A 281 -0.29 -4.79 -0.92
CA GLY A 281 -0.13 -3.35 -1.10
C GLY A 281 -1.01 -2.80 -2.22
N GLY A 282 -0.98 -1.47 -2.39
CA GLY A 282 -1.68 -0.78 -3.47
C GLY A 282 -0.79 -0.52 -4.69
N ALA A 283 -1.40 -0.40 -5.86
CA ALA A 283 -0.71 -0.13 -7.13
C ALA A 283 -0.88 1.34 -7.57
N SER A 284 0.22 2.06 -7.80
CA SER A 284 0.21 3.46 -8.27
C SER A 284 -0.54 3.63 -9.58
N ALA A 285 -0.46 2.66 -10.51
CA ALA A 285 -1.17 2.68 -11.77
C ALA A 285 -2.70 2.81 -11.62
N LYS A 286 -3.26 2.40 -10.47
CA LYS A 286 -4.70 2.47 -10.18
C LYS A 286 -5.17 3.82 -9.66
N LEU A 287 -4.25 4.68 -9.24
CA LEU A 287 -4.58 6.03 -8.79
C LEU A 287 -5.18 6.86 -9.92
N GLY A 288 -6.27 7.55 -9.63
CA GLY A 288 -7.00 8.40 -10.58
C GLY A 288 -7.51 7.66 -11.82
N MET A 289 -7.71 6.33 -11.77
CA MET A 289 -8.10 5.54 -12.93
C MET A 289 -9.36 6.10 -13.62
N ASN A 290 -10.35 6.59 -12.86
CA ASN A 290 -11.56 7.24 -13.38
C ASN A 290 -11.50 8.78 -13.34
N GLY A 291 -10.33 9.37 -13.10
CA GLY A 291 -10.15 10.80 -12.87
C GLY A 291 -10.70 11.68 -13.99
N LYS A 292 -10.60 11.24 -15.26
CA LYS A 292 -11.18 11.96 -16.41
C LYS A 292 -12.68 12.15 -16.29
N ASP A 293 -13.40 11.12 -15.87
CA ASP A 293 -14.86 11.19 -15.73
C ASP A 293 -15.26 11.96 -14.48
N HIS A 294 -14.45 11.90 -13.41
CA HIS A 294 -14.64 12.73 -12.22
C HIS A 294 -14.51 14.21 -12.56
N VAL A 295 -13.40 14.63 -13.20
CA VAL A 295 -13.16 16.01 -13.61
C VAL A 295 -14.28 16.53 -14.52
N LYS A 296 -14.66 15.78 -15.56
CA LYS A 296 -15.77 16.16 -16.46
C LYS A 296 -17.10 16.38 -15.76
N LYS A 297 -17.33 15.69 -14.64
CA LYS A 297 -18.58 15.78 -13.87
C LYS A 297 -18.48 16.77 -12.70
N GLY A 298 -17.36 17.47 -12.53
CA GLY A 298 -17.17 18.36 -11.38
C GLY A 298 -16.93 17.62 -10.06
N LEU A 299 -16.56 16.35 -10.10
CA LEU A 299 -16.43 15.47 -8.92
C LEU A 299 -14.99 15.44 -8.42
N PRO A 300 -14.76 15.25 -7.10
CA PRO A 300 -13.43 14.94 -6.60
C PRO A 300 -12.91 13.62 -7.22
N VAL A 301 -11.60 13.51 -7.38
CA VAL A 301 -10.95 12.24 -7.73
C VAL A 301 -10.96 11.34 -6.50
N LEU A 302 -11.76 10.27 -6.53
CA LEU A 302 -11.94 9.38 -5.38
C LEU A 302 -10.95 8.20 -5.34
N GLU A 303 -10.25 7.91 -6.44
CA GLU A 303 -9.12 6.96 -6.47
C GLU A 303 -7.80 7.65 -6.08
N ASP A 304 -7.79 8.34 -4.96
CA ASP A 304 -6.67 9.15 -4.46
C ASP A 304 -5.89 8.50 -3.30
N VAL A 305 -6.26 7.26 -2.96
CA VAL A 305 -5.60 6.45 -1.93
C VAL A 305 -5.13 5.11 -2.49
N LEU A 306 -3.95 4.68 -2.06
CA LEU A 306 -3.51 3.30 -2.21
C LEU A 306 -4.14 2.46 -1.10
N GLY A 307 -5.03 1.55 -1.48
CA GLY A 307 -5.59 0.57 -0.54
C GLY A 307 -4.62 -0.59 -0.30
N GLY A 308 -4.52 -1.03 0.95
CA GLY A 308 -3.76 -2.21 1.33
C GLY A 308 -4.42 -2.95 2.47
N PHE A 309 -4.17 -4.25 2.56
CA PHE A 309 -4.71 -5.06 3.65
C PHE A 309 -3.78 -6.22 4.00
N ALA A 310 -3.98 -6.75 5.19
CA ALA A 310 -3.39 -7.99 5.65
C ALA A 310 -4.41 -8.78 6.47
N VAL A 311 -4.36 -10.11 6.38
CA VAL A 311 -5.21 -11.05 7.13
C VAL A 311 -4.37 -12.22 7.63
N LEU A 312 -4.60 -12.64 8.87
CA LEU A 312 -3.93 -13.77 9.48
C LEU A 312 -4.85 -14.98 9.52
N ILE A 313 -4.43 -16.04 8.84
CA ILE A 313 -5.11 -17.33 8.85
C ILE A 313 -4.31 -18.28 9.74
N SER A 314 -4.96 -18.82 10.77
CA SER A 314 -4.29 -19.63 11.78
C SER A 314 -4.98 -20.98 12.01
N GLU A 315 -4.28 -21.91 12.65
CA GLU A 315 -4.90 -23.09 13.25
C GLU A 315 -6.04 -22.70 14.19
N ASN A 316 -7.03 -23.59 14.32
CA ASN A 316 -8.17 -23.35 15.17
C ASN A 316 -7.76 -23.19 16.64
N ASP A 317 -8.08 -22.03 17.21
CA ASP A 317 -7.84 -21.70 18.62
C ASP A 317 -9.10 -21.84 19.48
N GLY A 318 -10.25 -22.19 18.89
CA GLY A 318 -11.55 -22.28 19.56
C GLY A 318 -12.19 -20.93 19.93
N VAL A 319 -11.58 -19.81 19.53
CA VAL A 319 -12.03 -18.45 19.87
C VAL A 319 -12.42 -17.67 18.62
N ASN A 320 -11.61 -17.76 17.57
CA ASN A 320 -11.76 -16.94 16.37
C ASN A 320 -12.72 -17.54 15.33
N PRO A 321 -13.30 -16.71 14.45
CA PRO A 321 -14.23 -17.19 13.42
C PRO A 321 -13.59 -18.25 12.52
N ILE A 322 -14.29 -19.38 12.37
CA ILE A 322 -13.85 -20.49 11.52
C ILE A 322 -14.05 -20.19 10.04
N ILE A 323 -13.13 -20.64 9.21
CA ILE A 323 -13.23 -20.62 7.75
C ILE A 323 -13.62 -22.02 7.28
N ARG A 324 -14.83 -22.13 6.73
CA ARG A 324 -15.42 -23.39 6.25
C ARG A 324 -14.88 -23.76 4.88
N THR A 325 -13.75 -24.47 4.85
CA THR A 325 -13.12 -24.97 3.61
C THR A 325 -13.86 -26.14 2.95
N ASP A 326 -14.97 -26.60 3.53
CA ASP A 326 -15.82 -27.69 3.04
C ASP A 326 -17.11 -27.20 2.35
N MET A 327 -17.34 -25.88 2.32
CA MET A 327 -18.51 -25.24 1.68
C MET A 327 -18.12 -24.44 0.43
N VAL A 328 -17.00 -24.79 -0.22
CA VAL A 328 -16.47 -24.14 -1.43
C VAL A 328 -17.10 -24.73 -2.68
#